data_AF-A0A3C1X992-F1
#
_entry.id   AF-A0A3C1X992-F1
#
_cell.length_a   1.000
_cell.length_b   1.000
_cell.length_c   1.000
_cell.angle_alpha   90.00
_cell.angle_beta   90.00
_cell.angle_gamma   90.00
#
_symmetry.space_group_name_H-M   'P 1'
#
loop_
_entity.id
_entity.type
_entity.pdbx_description
1 polymer ?
#
loop_
_entity_poly.entity_id
_entity_poly.type
_entity_poly.pdbx_seq_one_letter_code
_entity_poly.pdbx_strand_id
1 'polypeptide(L)'
;MIINPADKAMYFTIGGRRTQSGLYRVTYTGKESVQPGPVDLAGQEARDLRHSLEELHRPQDGAVEKAWPYLGHADRSIRFAARTAIEHQPVASWAERALQESSSSDAKITALLALARCGDKSLQQSLLESLGRLNGSELTEQQLLSALRVAGLCFIRMGEPSADVAKSVAAVLNPLYPAKSVRLNRELCRILVYLNAEGVADKTLALQANAPSQEEQIHYAYCLRALKGPWTLEQRQKYFQWFVTSTTLRGGNSFSGFLKNIRQEAIDRLTDAEKVEL
;
A
#
# COMPACT_ATOMS: atom_id res chain seq x y z
N MET A 1 -17.97 3.11 -23.29
CA MET A 1 -19.38 2.81 -23.55
C MET A 1 -20.16 4.09 -23.40
N ILE A 2 -20.98 4.46 -24.38
CA ILE A 2 -21.75 5.71 -24.40
C ILE A 2 -23.14 5.42 -24.94
N ILE A 3 -24.17 6.07 -24.39
CA ILE A 3 -25.53 6.07 -24.95
C ILE A 3 -25.68 7.32 -25.81
N ASN A 4 -25.95 7.16 -27.10
CA ASN A 4 -26.17 8.30 -27.99
C ASN A 4 -27.61 8.83 -27.79
N PRO A 5 -27.80 10.11 -27.42
CA PRO A 5 -29.12 10.65 -27.16
C PRO A 5 -30.01 10.76 -28.41
N ALA A 6 -29.44 10.74 -29.63
CA ALA A 6 -30.20 10.89 -30.88
C ALA A 6 -30.88 9.58 -31.31
N ASP A 7 -30.15 8.47 -31.33
CA ASP A 7 -30.66 7.15 -31.77
C ASP A 7 -30.94 6.19 -30.60
N LYS A 8 -30.65 6.62 -29.36
CA LYS A 8 -30.79 5.84 -28.11
C LYS A 8 -30.00 4.52 -28.12
N ALA A 9 -29.06 4.34 -29.03
CA ALA A 9 -28.24 3.15 -29.09
C ALA A 9 -27.02 3.27 -28.15
N MET A 10 -26.65 2.12 -27.59
CA MET A 10 -25.41 1.97 -26.85
C MET A 10 -24.27 1.67 -27.81
N TYR A 11 -23.23 2.50 -27.78
CA TYR A 11 -22.01 2.32 -28.54
C TYR A 11 -20.86 1.89 -27.63
N PHE A 12 -20.15 0.85 -28.03
CA PHE A 12 -18.91 0.46 -27.38
C PHE A 12 -17.94 -0.17 -28.38
N THR A 13 -16.65 -0.04 -28.07
CA THR A 13 -15.58 -0.65 -28.83
C THR A 13 -15.04 -1.84 -28.08
N ILE A 14 -14.71 -2.91 -28.80
CA ILE A 14 -13.85 -3.99 -28.31
C ILE A 14 -12.52 -3.94 -29.05
N GLY A 15 -11.53 -4.67 -28.53
CA GLY A 15 -10.19 -4.75 -29.10
C GLY A 15 -9.14 -4.61 -28.01
N GLY A 16 -7.87 -4.64 -28.41
CA GLY A 16 -6.75 -4.63 -27.48
C GLY A 16 -5.46 -5.11 -28.12
N ARG A 17 -4.50 -5.56 -27.29
CA ARG A 17 -3.17 -5.98 -27.76
C ARG A 17 -3.29 -7.21 -28.69
N ARG A 18 -3.21 -6.95 -30.00
CA ARG A 18 -3.27 -7.95 -31.09
C ARG A 18 -4.59 -8.73 -31.19
N THR A 19 -5.69 -8.15 -30.73
CA THR A 19 -7.03 -8.70 -30.95
C THR A 19 -7.79 -7.87 -31.98
N GLN A 20 -8.74 -8.48 -32.68
CA GLN A 20 -9.58 -7.77 -33.64
C GLN A 20 -10.40 -6.69 -32.93
N SER A 21 -10.29 -5.46 -33.40
CA SER A 21 -11.09 -4.34 -32.91
C SER A 21 -12.45 -4.29 -33.60
N GLY A 22 -13.46 -3.79 -32.90
CA GLY A 22 -14.80 -3.62 -33.46
C GLY A 22 -15.60 -2.54 -32.75
N LEU A 23 -16.42 -1.81 -33.49
CA LEU A 23 -17.42 -0.87 -32.96
C LEU A 23 -18.79 -1.56 -33.01
N TYR A 24 -19.45 -1.63 -31.87
CA TYR A 24 -20.76 -2.23 -31.73
C TYR A 24 -21.80 -1.14 -31.48
N ARG A 25 -22.94 -1.26 -32.15
CA ARG A 25 -24.16 -0.50 -31.90
C ARG A 25 -25.23 -1.46 -31.39
N VAL A 26 -25.68 -1.26 -30.16
CA VAL A 26 -26.70 -2.11 -29.51
C VAL A 26 -27.94 -1.28 -29.23
N THR A 27 -29.09 -1.77 -29.70
CA THR A 27 -30.40 -1.16 -29.46
C THR A 27 -31.30 -2.23 -28.86
N TYR A 28 -31.99 -1.89 -27.78
CA TYR A 28 -32.98 -2.76 -27.18
C TYR A 28 -34.28 -2.76 -28.01
N THR A 29 -34.75 -3.93 -28.44
CA THR A 29 -35.96 -4.11 -29.25
C THR A 29 -37.04 -4.94 -28.56
N GLY A 30 -36.90 -5.17 -27.25
CA GLY A 30 -37.86 -5.92 -26.43
C GLY A 30 -39.13 -5.12 -26.12
N LYS A 31 -40.08 -5.77 -25.43
CA LYS A 31 -41.35 -5.16 -24.98
C LYS A 31 -41.38 -4.91 -23.48
N GLU A 32 -40.37 -5.37 -22.75
CA GLU A 32 -40.26 -5.24 -21.31
C GLU A 32 -40.05 -3.76 -20.94
N SER A 33 -40.51 -3.39 -19.74
CA SER A 33 -40.40 -2.03 -19.24
C SER A 33 -38.94 -1.57 -19.19
N VAL A 34 -38.68 -0.40 -19.76
CA VAL A 34 -37.39 0.32 -19.67
C VAL A 34 -37.46 1.48 -18.68
N GLN A 35 -38.53 1.57 -17.89
CA GLN A 35 -38.60 2.54 -16.80
C GLN A 35 -37.53 2.21 -15.77
N PRO A 36 -36.89 3.23 -15.16
CA PRO A 36 -35.97 3.00 -14.06
C PRO A 36 -36.62 2.11 -13.00
N GLY A 37 -35.89 1.09 -12.54
CA GLY A 37 -36.31 0.31 -11.39
C GLY A 37 -36.42 1.17 -10.13
N PRO A 38 -37.06 0.65 -9.06
CA PRO A 38 -37.09 1.35 -7.78
C PRO A 38 -35.67 1.69 -7.32
N VAL A 39 -35.49 2.92 -6.82
CA VAL A 39 -34.20 3.37 -6.32
C VAL A 39 -33.94 2.72 -4.97
N ASP A 40 -32.82 1.99 -4.86
CA ASP A 40 -32.35 1.49 -3.57
C ASP A 40 -31.73 2.64 -2.75
N LEU A 41 -32.45 3.05 -1.71
CA LEU A 41 -32.02 4.10 -0.79
C LEU A 41 -31.16 3.56 0.36
N ALA A 42 -30.84 2.26 0.39
CA ALA A 42 -29.93 1.72 1.39
C ALA A 42 -28.58 2.46 1.37
N GLY A 43 -28.14 2.93 2.54
CA GLY A 43 -26.90 3.69 2.69
C GLY A 43 -26.96 5.14 2.16
N GLN A 44 -28.15 5.70 1.91
CA GLN A 44 -28.29 7.09 1.46
C GLN A 44 -27.63 8.08 2.44
N GLU A 45 -27.88 7.93 3.75
CA GLU A 45 -27.26 8.78 4.78
C GLU A 45 -25.73 8.74 4.74
N ALA A 46 -25.14 7.56 4.54
CA ALA A 46 -23.68 7.41 4.43
C ALA A 46 -23.14 8.09 3.16
N ARG A 47 -23.90 8.04 2.05
CA ARG A 47 -23.54 8.75 0.81
C ARG A 47 -23.64 10.26 0.99
N ASP A 48 -24.70 10.75 1.63
CA ASP A 48 -24.90 12.18 1.87
C ASP A 48 -23.83 12.73 2.81
N LEU A 49 -23.49 11.98 3.87
CA LEU A 49 -22.36 12.31 4.73
C LEU A 49 -21.04 12.35 3.94
N ARG A 50 -20.76 11.33 3.11
CA ARG A 50 -19.56 11.33 2.27
C ARG A 50 -19.54 12.53 1.31
N HIS A 51 -20.64 12.84 0.65
CA HIS A 51 -20.73 13.99 -0.27
C HIS A 51 -20.51 15.32 0.45
N SER A 52 -21.07 15.51 1.65
CA SER A 52 -20.85 16.73 2.42
C SER A 52 -19.39 16.90 2.86
N LEU A 53 -18.66 15.81 3.09
CA LEU A 53 -17.20 15.85 3.31
C LEU A 53 -16.42 16.13 2.02
N GLU A 54 -16.90 15.65 0.88
CA GLU A 54 -16.28 15.89 -0.44
C GLU A 54 -16.39 17.35 -0.90
N GLU A 55 -17.44 18.07 -0.47
CA GLU A 55 -17.54 19.52 -0.67
C GLU A 55 -16.40 20.31 0.00
N LEU A 56 -15.72 19.71 0.98
CA LEU A 56 -14.56 20.27 1.67
C LEU A 56 -13.21 19.90 1.00
N HIS A 57 -13.21 19.26 -0.19
CA HIS A 57 -11.98 18.91 -0.93
C HIS A 57 -11.39 20.12 -1.68
N ARG A 58 -11.22 21.21 -0.95
CA ARG A 58 -10.68 22.51 -1.37
C ARG A 58 -10.26 23.30 -0.13
N PRO A 59 -9.35 24.28 -0.25
CA PRO A 59 -9.04 25.18 0.86
C PRO A 59 -10.32 25.87 1.37
N GLN A 60 -10.65 25.69 2.65
CA GLN A 60 -11.85 26.26 3.27
C GLN A 60 -11.72 26.31 4.80
N ASP A 61 -12.04 27.47 5.38
CA ASP A 61 -12.04 27.64 6.84
C ASP A 61 -13.03 26.69 7.54
N GLY A 62 -12.61 26.15 8.67
CA GLY A 62 -13.39 25.19 9.46
C GLY A 62 -13.53 23.79 8.84
N ALA A 63 -12.93 23.52 7.67
CA ALA A 63 -12.96 22.19 7.05
C ALA A 63 -12.33 21.11 7.95
N VAL A 64 -11.22 21.44 8.62
CA VAL A 64 -10.56 20.52 9.58
C VAL A 64 -11.53 20.13 10.68
N GLU A 65 -12.17 21.09 11.34
CA GLU A 65 -13.11 20.82 12.44
C GLU A 65 -14.32 20.00 12.01
N LYS A 66 -14.85 20.26 10.80
CA LYS A 66 -15.97 19.49 10.24
C LYS A 66 -15.58 18.07 9.89
N ALA A 67 -14.39 17.86 9.33
CA ALA A 67 -13.96 16.55 8.85
C ALA A 67 -13.36 15.65 9.94
N TRP A 68 -12.70 16.21 10.95
CA TRP A 68 -11.94 15.46 11.96
C TRP A 68 -12.72 14.35 12.66
N PRO A 69 -13.98 14.55 13.10
CA PRO A 69 -14.74 13.51 13.80
C PRO A 69 -14.94 12.22 12.99
N TYR A 70 -14.80 12.31 11.66
CA TYR A 70 -15.05 11.20 10.75
C TYR A 70 -13.78 10.41 10.38
N LEU A 71 -12.62 10.79 10.91
CA LEU A 71 -11.36 10.06 10.69
C LEU A 71 -11.39 8.64 11.25
N GLY A 72 -12.19 8.37 12.28
CA GLY A 72 -12.39 7.05 12.88
C GLY A 72 -13.67 6.33 12.46
N HIS A 73 -14.39 6.82 11.46
CA HIS A 73 -15.69 6.28 11.06
C HIS A 73 -15.60 4.82 10.58
N ALA A 74 -16.60 3.97 10.82
CA ALA A 74 -16.57 2.55 10.44
C ALA A 74 -16.48 2.32 8.92
N ASP A 75 -17.19 3.13 8.13
CA ASP A 75 -17.10 3.15 6.66
C ASP A 75 -15.79 3.79 6.19
N ARG A 76 -14.99 3.00 5.45
CA ARG A 76 -13.71 3.44 4.87
C ARG A 76 -13.84 4.61 3.89
N SER A 77 -14.99 4.73 3.22
CA SER A 77 -15.25 5.77 2.21
C SER A 77 -15.46 7.12 2.88
N ILE A 78 -16.13 7.13 4.04
CA ILE A 78 -16.27 8.32 4.88
C ILE A 78 -14.92 8.72 5.47
N ARG A 79 -14.13 7.77 6.01
CA ARG A 79 -12.75 8.05 6.46
C ARG A 79 -11.89 8.66 5.35
N PHE A 80 -12.00 8.12 4.14
CA PHE A 80 -11.28 8.62 2.97
C PHE A 80 -11.68 10.07 2.63
N ALA A 81 -12.97 10.38 2.58
CA ALA A 81 -13.47 11.71 2.28
C ALA A 81 -13.04 12.72 3.37
N ALA A 82 -13.13 12.35 4.65
CA ALA A 82 -12.69 13.16 5.77
C ALA A 82 -11.18 13.46 5.73
N ARG A 83 -10.35 12.42 5.55
CA ARG A 83 -8.90 12.57 5.40
C ARG A 83 -8.54 13.51 4.26
N THR A 84 -9.19 13.34 3.11
CA THR A 84 -8.92 14.15 1.91
C THR A 84 -9.32 15.61 2.14
N ALA A 85 -10.44 15.88 2.81
CA ALA A 85 -10.82 17.23 3.21
C ALA A 85 -9.74 17.92 4.07
N ILE A 86 -9.12 17.19 5.01
CA ILE A 86 -8.01 17.69 5.84
C ILE A 86 -6.73 17.90 5.00
N GLU A 87 -6.41 16.98 4.08
CA GLU A 87 -5.24 17.10 3.19
C GLU A 87 -5.29 18.35 2.29
N HIS A 88 -6.49 18.89 2.01
CA HIS A 88 -6.68 20.13 1.25
C HIS A 88 -6.45 21.41 2.08
N GLN A 89 -6.21 21.30 3.38
CA GLN A 89 -5.95 22.44 4.28
C GLN A 89 -4.46 22.60 4.58
N PRO A 90 -3.99 23.82 4.90
CA PRO A 90 -2.59 24.06 5.24
C PRO A 90 -2.10 23.13 6.36
N VAL A 91 -1.02 22.38 6.14
CA VAL A 91 -0.53 21.36 7.09
C VAL A 91 -0.29 21.91 8.49
N ALA A 92 0.21 23.14 8.59
CA ALA A 92 0.47 23.80 9.87
C ALA A 92 -0.78 23.96 10.75
N SER A 93 -2.00 23.94 10.18
CA SER A 93 -3.24 24.08 10.96
C SER A 93 -3.70 22.79 11.64
N TRP A 94 -3.15 21.62 11.26
CA TRP A 94 -3.65 20.33 11.75
C TRP A 94 -2.56 19.29 12.07
N ALA A 95 -1.29 19.53 11.73
CA ALA A 95 -0.20 18.59 11.96
C ALA A 95 -0.06 18.15 13.42
N GLU A 96 -0.06 19.11 14.36
CA GLU A 96 0.05 18.80 15.79
C GLU A 96 -1.14 17.96 16.28
N ARG A 97 -2.35 18.30 15.81
CA ARG A 97 -3.57 17.54 16.12
C ARG A 97 -3.48 16.11 15.60
N ALA A 98 -2.92 15.89 14.41
CA ALA A 98 -2.70 14.54 13.87
C ALA A 98 -1.69 13.73 14.70
N LEU A 99 -0.63 14.37 15.19
CA LEU A 99 0.37 13.73 16.04
C LEU A 99 -0.18 13.34 17.42
N GLN A 100 -1.16 14.08 17.93
CA GLN A 100 -1.77 13.88 19.24
C GLN A 100 -3.07 13.05 19.22
N GLU A 101 -3.63 12.79 18.03
CA GLU A 101 -4.92 12.10 17.87
C GLU A 101 -4.97 10.77 18.62
N SER A 102 -5.93 10.59 19.52
CA SER A 102 -6.03 9.39 20.37
C SER A 102 -7.46 8.89 20.60
N SER A 103 -8.45 9.41 19.86
CA SER A 103 -9.86 9.01 20.00
C SER A 103 -10.11 7.56 19.59
N SER A 104 -9.37 7.06 18.59
CA SER A 104 -9.41 5.66 18.14
C SER A 104 -8.17 5.34 17.30
N SER A 105 -7.85 4.04 17.19
CA SER A 105 -6.78 3.56 16.31
C SER A 105 -7.01 3.96 14.85
N ASP A 106 -8.25 3.86 14.34
CA ASP A 106 -8.58 4.26 12.97
C ASP A 106 -8.43 5.77 12.75
N ALA A 107 -8.87 6.60 13.70
CA ALA A 107 -8.69 8.06 13.61
C ALA A 107 -7.20 8.43 13.60
N LYS A 108 -6.40 7.87 14.52
CA LYS A 108 -4.95 8.11 14.57
C LYS A 108 -4.26 7.67 13.27
N ILE A 109 -4.51 6.44 12.82
CA ILE A 109 -3.89 5.92 11.59
C ILE A 109 -4.28 6.79 10.39
N THR A 110 -5.54 7.22 10.30
CA THR A 110 -6.03 8.05 9.18
C THR A 110 -5.44 9.47 9.24
N ALA A 111 -5.33 10.07 10.42
CA ALA A 111 -4.69 11.38 10.62
C ALA A 111 -3.19 11.35 10.26
N LEU A 112 -2.46 10.33 10.74
CA LEU A 112 -1.05 10.14 10.41
C LEU A 112 -0.84 9.79 8.93
N LEU A 113 -1.80 9.13 8.28
CA LEU A 113 -1.78 8.93 6.83
C LEU A 113 -1.88 10.26 6.07
N ALA A 114 -2.75 11.18 6.51
CA ALA A 114 -2.82 12.52 5.95
C ALA A 114 -1.48 13.26 6.14
N LEU A 115 -0.91 13.18 7.35
CA LEU A 115 0.36 13.81 7.68
C LEU A 115 1.52 13.29 6.82
N ALA A 116 1.61 11.96 6.63
CA ALA A 116 2.59 11.34 5.74
C ALA A 116 2.44 11.78 4.28
N ARG A 117 1.23 12.24 3.88
CA ARG A 117 0.95 12.66 2.51
C ARG A 117 1.29 14.12 2.25
N CYS A 118 1.03 15.01 3.20
CA CYS A 118 1.14 16.45 3.00
C CYS A 118 2.30 17.09 3.77
N GLY A 119 2.78 16.46 4.84
CA GLY A 119 3.91 16.96 5.64
C GLY A 119 5.26 16.78 4.95
N ASP A 120 6.28 17.43 5.51
CA ASP A 120 7.66 17.37 5.04
C ASP A 120 8.56 16.51 5.95
N LYS A 121 9.86 16.47 5.62
CA LYS A 121 10.89 15.70 6.32
C LYS A 121 10.95 16.00 7.83
N SER A 122 10.70 17.24 8.25
CA SER A 122 10.83 17.67 9.64
C SER A 122 9.84 16.96 10.57
N LEU A 123 8.69 16.53 10.05
CA LEU A 123 7.63 15.86 10.81
C LEU A 123 7.80 14.34 10.88
N GLN A 124 8.77 13.77 10.15
CA GLN A 124 8.93 12.32 10.03
C GLN A 124 9.11 11.63 11.38
N GLN A 125 10.03 12.13 12.21
CA GLN A 125 10.35 11.48 13.47
C GLN A 125 9.13 11.49 14.40
N SER A 126 8.49 12.66 14.58
CA SER A 126 7.29 12.79 15.39
C SER A 126 6.13 11.93 14.89
N LEU A 127 5.97 11.79 13.56
CA LEU A 127 4.97 10.90 12.97
C LEU A 127 5.24 9.43 13.33
N LEU A 128 6.48 8.97 13.18
CA LEU A 128 6.86 7.58 13.51
C LEU A 128 6.74 7.30 15.02
N GLU A 129 7.11 8.26 15.86
CA GLU A 129 6.90 8.18 17.32
C GLU A 129 5.41 8.11 17.66
N SER A 130 4.56 8.94 17.06
CA SER A 130 3.11 8.91 17.30
C SER A 130 2.48 7.59 16.84
N LEU A 131 2.92 7.07 15.70
CA LEU A 131 2.52 5.76 15.18
C LEU A 131 2.94 4.63 16.13
N GLY A 132 4.16 4.70 16.67
CA GLY A 132 4.70 3.73 17.63
C GLY A 132 3.97 3.70 18.98
N ARG A 133 3.18 4.72 19.30
CA ARG A 133 2.31 4.75 20.51
C ARG A 133 1.02 3.94 20.35
N LEU A 134 0.73 3.39 19.16
CA LEU A 134 -0.39 2.45 19.01
C LEU A 134 -0.10 1.16 19.78
N ASN A 135 -1.05 0.67 20.57
CA ASN A 135 -0.91 -0.63 21.22
C ASN A 135 -1.11 -1.76 20.20
N GLY A 136 0.00 -2.31 19.70
CA GLY A 136 -0.01 -3.34 18.65
C GLY A 136 -0.80 -4.60 19.01
N SER A 137 -0.93 -4.97 20.29
CA SER A 137 -1.70 -6.15 20.71
C SER A 137 -3.21 -5.96 20.64
N GLU A 138 -3.69 -4.71 20.55
CA GLU A 138 -5.11 -4.37 20.46
C GLU A 138 -5.53 -4.06 19.01
N LEU A 139 -4.60 -4.01 18.07
CA LEU A 139 -4.91 -3.75 16.67
C LEU A 139 -5.45 -4.98 15.97
N THR A 140 -6.54 -4.79 15.22
CA THR A 140 -6.96 -5.76 14.21
C THR A 140 -5.88 -5.88 13.12
N GLU A 141 -5.86 -7.01 12.39
CA GLU A 141 -4.93 -7.19 11.26
C GLU A 141 -5.05 -6.04 10.24
N GLN A 142 -6.27 -5.57 9.97
CA GLN A 142 -6.50 -4.48 9.02
C GLN A 142 -5.96 -3.13 9.53
N GLN A 143 -6.05 -2.86 10.83
CA GLN A 143 -5.44 -1.67 11.43
C GLN A 143 -3.91 -1.77 11.42
N LEU A 144 -3.34 -2.94 11.73
CA LEU A 144 -1.89 -3.15 11.66
C LEU A 144 -1.37 -2.97 10.22
N LEU A 145 -2.04 -3.53 9.22
CA LEU A 145 -1.72 -3.29 7.81
C LEU A 145 -1.78 -1.81 7.43
N SER A 146 -2.77 -1.08 7.97
CA SER A 146 -2.93 0.35 7.72
C SER A 146 -1.81 1.17 8.39
N ALA A 147 -1.40 0.81 9.61
CA ALA A 147 -0.26 1.41 10.30
C ALA A 147 1.07 1.15 9.55
N LEU A 148 1.31 -0.08 9.08
CA LEU A 148 2.47 -0.40 8.22
C LEU A 148 2.44 0.42 6.93
N ARG A 149 1.26 0.65 6.34
CA ARG A 149 1.12 1.50 5.16
C ARG A 149 1.50 2.95 5.43
N VAL A 150 1.14 3.49 6.61
CA VAL A 150 1.55 4.83 7.06
C VAL A 150 3.06 4.92 7.19
N ALA A 151 3.70 3.96 7.87
CA ALA A 151 5.17 3.91 7.99
C ALA A 151 5.85 3.86 6.61
N GLY A 152 5.40 2.95 5.74
CA GLY A 152 5.93 2.84 4.38
C GLY A 152 5.74 4.11 3.54
N LEU A 153 4.61 4.81 3.68
CA LEU A 153 4.39 6.07 2.97
C LEU A 153 5.25 7.20 3.53
N CYS A 154 5.43 7.25 4.85
CA CYS A 154 6.34 8.15 5.53
C CYS A 154 7.76 7.99 4.96
N PHE A 155 8.27 6.77 4.81
CA PHE A 155 9.59 6.54 4.21
C PHE A 155 9.68 6.96 2.73
N ILE A 156 8.60 6.77 1.96
CA ILE A 156 8.57 7.14 0.53
C ILE A 156 8.54 8.67 0.35
N ARG A 157 7.72 9.38 1.13
CA ARG A 157 7.48 10.82 0.94
C ARG A 157 8.40 11.70 1.77
N MET A 158 8.75 11.26 2.97
CA MET A 158 9.61 11.98 3.91
C MET A 158 11.03 11.39 3.94
N GLY A 159 11.39 10.47 3.02
CA GLY A 159 12.74 9.94 2.86
C GLY A 159 13.22 8.98 3.96
N GLU A 160 14.49 8.58 3.88
CA GLU A 160 15.09 7.59 4.80
C GLU A 160 15.21 8.15 6.23
N PRO A 161 14.72 7.43 7.27
CA PRO A 161 14.86 7.86 8.66
C PRO A 161 16.33 7.87 9.09
N SER A 162 16.64 8.57 10.19
CA SER A 162 17.96 8.46 10.82
C SER A 162 18.22 7.02 11.26
N ALA A 163 19.50 6.65 11.42
CA ALA A 163 19.88 5.30 11.82
C ALA A 163 19.22 4.87 13.14
N ASP A 164 19.14 5.78 14.12
CA ASP A 164 18.51 5.50 15.42
C ASP A 164 17.00 5.29 15.31
N VAL A 165 16.33 6.08 14.46
CA VAL A 165 14.89 5.92 14.21
C VAL A 165 14.63 4.63 13.43
N ALA A 166 15.44 4.32 12.41
CA ALA A 166 15.36 3.05 11.68
C ALA A 166 15.50 1.86 12.63
N LYS A 167 16.51 1.89 13.51
CA LYS A 167 16.75 0.85 14.50
C LYS A 167 15.59 0.70 15.47
N SER A 168 15.03 1.82 15.94
CA SER A 168 13.89 1.82 16.87
C SER A 168 12.63 1.25 16.22
N VAL A 169 12.31 1.66 14.99
CA VAL A 169 11.16 1.11 14.23
C VAL A 169 11.37 -0.37 13.93
N ALA A 170 12.57 -0.76 13.51
CA ALA A 170 12.91 -2.17 13.26
C ALA A 170 12.77 -3.02 14.53
N ALA A 171 13.19 -2.53 15.70
CA ALA A 171 13.06 -3.25 16.97
C ALA A 171 11.59 -3.55 17.33
N VAL A 172 10.66 -2.67 16.96
CA VAL A 172 9.22 -2.88 17.17
C VAL A 172 8.64 -3.87 16.17
N LEU A 173 9.02 -3.77 14.89
CA LEU A 173 8.41 -4.56 13.81
C LEU A 173 9.03 -5.95 13.64
N ASN A 174 10.32 -6.13 13.94
CA ASN A 174 11.03 -7.39 13.70
C ASN A 174 10.48 -8.58 14.52
N PRO A 175 10.04 -8.42 15.78
CA PRO A 175 9.37 -9.48 16.53
C PRO A 175 8.03 -9.93 15.93
N LEU A 176 7.38 -9.08 15.12
CA LEU A 176 6.13 -9.41 14.44
C LEU A 176 6.35 -10.24 13.16
N TYR A 177 7.61 -10.42 12.73
CA TYR A 177 7.98 -11.11 11.50
C TYR A 177 8.80 -12.38 11.82
N PRO A 178 8.41 -13.57 11.31
CA PRO A 178 7.23 -13.84 10.46
C PRO A 178 5.90 -13.82 11.24
N ALA A 179 4.87 -13.25 10.62
CA ALA A 179 3.48 -13.28 11.06
C ALA A 179 2.74 -14.50 10.52
N LYS A 180 1.56 -14.81 11.10
CA LYS A 180 0.65 -15.85 10.58
C LYS A 180 -0.02 -15.45 9.26
N SER A 181 -0.22 -14.15 9.02
CA SER A 181 -0.86 -13.64 7.82
C SER A 181 0.16 -13.36 6.72
N VAL A 182 -0.09 -13.88 5.52
CA VAL A 182 0.68 -13.56 4.31
C VAL A 182 0.64 -12.05 4.01
N ARG A 183 -0.50 -11.39 4.24
CA ARG A 183 -0.64 -9.94 4.01
C ARG A 183 0.30 -9.15 4.91
N LEU A 184 0.37 -9.51 6.20
CA LEU A 184 1.31 -8.90 7.14
C LEU A 184 2.76 -9.19 6.77
N ASN A 185 3.09 -10.44 6.44
CA ASN A 185 4.45 -10.82 6.03
C ASN A 185 4.95 -10.02 4.83
N ARG A 186 4.07 -9.74 3.85
CA ARG A 186 4.46 -8.95 2.68
C ARG A 186 4.87 -7.53 3.04
N GLU A 187 4.10 -6.86 3.90
CA GLU A 187 4.39 -5.49 4.31
C GLU A 187 5.54 -5.41 5.32
N LEU A 188 5.61 -6.33 6.29
CA LEU A 188 6.72 -6.43 7.25
C LEU A 188 8.04 -6.69 6.52
N CYS A 189 8.08 -7.63 5.57
CA CYS A 189 9.28 -7.91 4.77
C CYS A 189 9.76 -6.65 4.03
N ARG A 190 8.85 -5.92 3.38
CA ARG A 190 9.22 -4.70 2.64
C ARG A 190 9.84 -3.65 3.56
N ILE A 191 9.24 -3.41 4.73
CA ILE A 191 9.72 -2.39 5.66
C ILE A 191 11.01 -2.84 6.34
N LEU A 192 11.09 -4.07 6.85
CA LEU A 192 12.27 -4.56 7.57
C LEU A 192 13.49 -4.66 6.66
N VAL A 193 13.31 -5.04 5.39
CA VAL A 193 14.41 -5.00 4.41
C VAL A 193 14.85 -3.56 4.13
N TYR A 194 13.91 -2.63 3.94
CA TYR A 194 14.22 -1.22 3.76
C TYR A 194 15.01 -0.63 4.93
N LEU A 195 14.64 -0.99 6.16
CA LEU A 195 15.29 -0.55 7.39
C LEU A 195 16.58 -1.34 7.71
N ASN A 196 16.97 -2.31 6.88
CA ASN A 196 18.12 -3.21 7.12
C ASN A 196 18.08 -3.87 8.50
N ALA A 197 16.89 -4.35 8.90
CA ALA A 197 16.70 -4.96 10.22
C ALA A 197 17.56 -6.22 10.39
N GLU A 198 18.11 -6.40 11.59
CA GLU A 198 18.91 -7.58 11.93
C GLU A 198 18.10 -8.88 11.78
N GLY A 199 18.72 -9.90 11.17
CA GLY A 199 18.11 -11.21 10.94
C GLY A 199 16.99 -11.23 9.89
N VAL A 200 16.70 -10.12 9.19
CA VAL A 200 15.64 -10.09 8.17
C VAL A 200 15.93 -11.04 7.02
N ALA A 201 17.20 -11.17 6.62
CA ALA A 201 17.62 -12.06 5.54
C ALA A 201 17.23 -13.52 5.82
N ASP A 202 17.60 -14.06 6.99
CA ASP A 202 17.30 -15.44 7.37
C ASP A 202 15.80 -15.71 7.43
N LYS A 203 15.04 -14.82 8.08
CA LYS A 203 13.58 -14.93 8.18
C LYS A 203 12.92 -14.91 6.79
N THR A 204 13.35 -14.02 5.91
CA THR A 204 12.77 -13.88 4.58
C THR A 204 13.17 -15.03 3.65
N LEU A 205 14.41 -15.51 3.71
CA LEU A 205 14.85 -16.69 2.94
C LEU A 205 14.11 -17.95 3.39
N ALA A 206 13.89 -18.13 4.70
CA ALA A 206 13.09 -19.24 5.22
C ALA A 206 11.62 -19.15 4.75
N LEU A 207 11.02 -17.96 4.75
CA LEU A 207 9.67 -17.76 4.20
C LEU A 207 9.61 -18.00 2.70
N GLN A 208 10.64 -17.56 1.95
CA GLN A 208 10.72 -17.78 0.50
C GLN A 208 10.79 -19.28 0.16
N ALA A 209 11.61 -20.04 0.87
CA ALA A 209 11.77 -21.47 0.63
C ALA A 209 10.47 -22.27 0.92
N ASN A 210 9.69 -21.82 1.90
CA ASN A 210 8.45 -22.49 2.33
C ASN A 210 7.18 -21.87 1.72
N ALA A 211 7.31 -20.86 0.85
CA ALA A 211 6.16 -20.17 0.28
C ALA A 211 5.38 -21.09 -0.69
N PRO A 212 4.05 -21.26 -0.49
CA PRO A 212 3.24 -22.19 -1.27
C PRO A 212 2.96 -21.70 -2.69
N SER A 213 3.08 -20.39 -2.93
CA SER A 213 2.77 -19.75 -4.20
C SER A 213 4.00 -19.07 -4.80
N GLN A 214 4.07 -19.05 -6.14
CA GLN A 214 5.13 -18.34 -6.84
C GLN A 214 5.07 -16.82 -6.57
N GLU A 215 3.87 -16.26 -6.36
CA GLU A 215 3.63 -14.85 -6.07
C GLU A 215 4.23 -14.41 -4.72
N GLU A 216 4.24 -15.31 -3.73
CA GLU A 216 4.92 -15.10 -2.46
C GLU A 216 6.43 -15.23 -2.61
N GLN A 217 6.91 -16.29 -3.28
CA GLN A 217 8.34 -16.48 -3.53
C GLN A 217 8.95 -15.28 -4.25
N ILE A 218 8.28 -14.79 -5.31
CA ILE A 218 8.70 -13.61 -6.08
C ILE A 218 8.68 -12.35 -5.22
N HIS A 219 7.69 -12.18 -4.33
CA HIS A 219 7.64 -11.02 -3.44
C HIS A 219 8.83 -10.98 -2.49
N TYR A 220 9.18 -12.10 -1.88
CA TYR A 220 10.34 -12.19 -0.99
C TYR A 220 11.65 -11.98 -1.77
N ALA A 221 11.80 -12.60 -2.94
CA ALA A 221 12.94 -12.38 -3.82
C ALA A 221 13.09 -10.90 -4.21
N TYR A 222 11.97 -10.26 -4.56
CA TYR A 222 11.89 -8.86 -4.90
C TYR A 222 12.30 -7.99 -3.72
N CYS A 223 11.78 -8.22 -2.52
CA CYS A 223 12.15 -7.41 -1.35
C CYS A 223 13.65 -7.55 -1.03
N LEU A 224 14.16 -8.78 -0.94
CA LEU A 224 15.55 -9.06 -0.58
C LEU A 224 16.58 -8.40 -1.51
N ARG A 225 16.25 -8.18 -2.80
CA ARG A 225 17.15 -7.48 -3.74
C ARG A 225 17.58 -6.08 -3.27
N ALA A 226 16.80 -5.46 -2.36
CA ALA A 226 17.03 -4.12 -1.86
C ALA A 226 17.78 -4.08 -0.50
N LEU A 227 18.06 -5.23 0.11
CA LEU A 227 18.75 -5.30 1.40
C LEU A 227 20.20 -4.84 1.24
N LYS A 228 20.60 -3.79 1.98
CA LYS A 228 21.95 -3.17 1.95
C LYS A 228 22.90 -3.82 2.97
N GLY A 229 22.36 -4.18 4.14
CA GLY A 229 23.10 -4.69 5.31
C GLY A 229 23.76 -6.04 5.06
N PRO A 230 24.62 -6.51 5.99
CA PRO A 230 25.52 -7.61 5.69
C PRO A 230 24.73 -8.86 5.32
N TRP A 231 24.98 -9.34 4.12
CA TRP A 231 24.63 -10.69 3.71
C TRP A 231 25.80 -11.60 4.04
N THR A 232 25.54 -12.80 4.55
CA THR A 232 26.56 -13.86 4.51
C THR A 232 26.62 -14.45 3.10
N LEU A 233 27.77 -15.04 2.75
CA LEU A 233 27.92 -15.76 1.47
C LEU A 233 26.85 -16.86 1.32
N GLU A 234 26.59 -17.60 2.40
CA GLU A 234 25.57 -18.65 2.43
C GLU A 234 24.16 -18.11 2.13
N GLN A 235 23.79 -16.95 2.71
CA GLN A 235 22.51 -16.31 2.42
C GLN A 235 22.41 -15.91 0.95
N ARG A 236 23.49 -15.39 0.36
CA ARG A 236 23.52 -15.03 -1.06
C ARG A 236 23.40 -16.24 -1.97
N GLN A 237 24.09 -17.34 -1.64
CA GLN A 237 23.97 -18.60 -2.35
C GLN A 237 22.51 -19.08 -2.34
N LYS A 238 21.85 -19.10 -1.17
CA LYS A 238 20.42 -19.45 -1.07
C LYS A 238 19.54 -18.54 -1.93
N TYR A 239 19.77 -17.23 -1.89
CA TYR A 239 19.02 -16.26 -2.68
C TYR A 239 19.19 -16.47 -4.19
N PHE A 240 20.43 -16.62 -4.68
CA PHE A 240 20.69 -16.79 -6.10
C PHE A 240 20.30 -18.18 -6.62
N GLN A 241 20.38 -19.21 -5.78
CA GLN A 241 19.92 -20.56 -6.11
C GLN A 241 18.42 -20.58 -6.44
N TRP A 242 17.60 -19.75 -5.77
CA TRP A 242 16.18 -19.64 -6.10
C TRP A 242 15.95 -19.18 -7.55
N PHE A 243 16.80 -18.34 -8.13
CA PHE A 243 16.63 -17.94 -9.53
C PHE A 243 16.84 -19.11 -10.50
N VAL A 244 17.68 -20.09 -10.15
CA VAL A 244 17.89 -21.32 -10.94
C VAL A 244 16.61 -22.16 -10.95
N THR A 245 16.00 -22.36 -9.78
CA THR A 245 14.77 -23.17 -9.64
C THR A 245 13.54 -22.43 -10.18
N SER A 246 13.52 -21.10 -10.12
CA SER A 246 12.42 -20.25 -10.60
C SER A 246 12.23 -20.26 -12.13
N THR A 247 13.15 -20.85 -12.89
CA THR A 247 13.04 -20.98 -14.36
C THR A 247 11.83 -21.80 -14.81
N THR A 248 11.28 -22.61 -13.91
CA THR A 248 10.08 -23.41 -14.14
C THR A 248 8.77 -22.62 -14.00
N LEU A 249 8.82 -21.43 -13.40
CA LEU A 249 7.65 -20.58 -13.15
C LEU A 249 7.04 -20.06 -14.45
N ARG A 250 5.73 -19.77 -14.40
CA ARG A 250 4.93 -19.36 -15.58
C ARG A 250 4.25 -18.02 -15.34
N GLY A 251 4.24 -17.19 -16.36
CA GLY A 251 3.55 -15.90 -16.36
C GLY A 251 3.41 -15.32 -17.77
N GLY A 252 2.82 -14.12 -17.89
CA GLY A 252 2.63 -13.45 -19.17
C GLY A 252 3.93 -12.99 -19.85
N ASN A 253 3.82 -12.37 -21.03
CA ASN A 253 4.98 -12.03 -21.90
C ASN A 253 6.15 -11.29 -21.21
N SER A 254 5.89 -10.50 -20.17
CA SER A 254 6.93 -9.72 -19.46
C SER A 254 7.52 -10.44 -18.24
N PHE A 255 7.01 -11.61 -17.87
CA PHE A 255 7.30 -12.29 -16.62
C PHE A 255 8.79 -12.63 -16.44
N SER A 256 9.38 -13.33 -17.42
CA SER A 256 10.81 -13.70 -17.38
C SER A 256 11.72 -12.47 -17.34
N GLY A 257 11.32 -11.39 -18.04
CA GLY A 257 12.02 -10.11 -17.99
C GLY A 257 12.07 -9.51 -16.59
N PHE A 258 10.95 -9.54 -15.85
CA PHE A 258 10.93 -9.05 -14.47
C PHE A 258 11.83 -9.88 -13.54
N LEU A 259 11.84 -11.22 -13.65
CA LEU A 259 12.75 -12.05 -12.85
C LEU A 259 14.23 -11.76 -13.17
N LYS A 260 14.56 -11.56 -14.45
CA LYS A 260 15.90 -11.14 -14.86
C LYS A 260 16.29 -9.79 -14.24
N ASN A 261 15.39 -8.83 -14.22
CA ASN A 261 15.65 -7.51 -13.63
C ASN A 261 15.88 -7.61 -12.11
N ILE A 262 15.07 -8.40 -11.39
CA ILE A 262 15.26 -8.61 -9.95
C ILE A 262 16.64 -9.21 -9.68
N ARG A 263 17.02 -10.25 -10.45
CA ARG A 263 18.33 -10.88 -10.32
C ARG A 263 19.47 -9.88 -10.59
N GLN A 264 19.34 -9.08 -11.64
CA GLN A 264 20.36 -8.11 -12.02
C GLN A 264 20.54 -7.03 -10.95
N GLU A 265 19.46 -6.47 -10.42
CA GLU A 265 19.52 -5.49 -9.32
C GLU A 265 20.23 -6.05 -8.08
N ALA A 266 20.11 -7.35 -7.81
CA ALA A 266 20.85 -8.00 -6.73
C ALA A 266 22.33 -8.23 -7.08
N ILE A 267 22.65 -8.60 -8.33
CA ILE A 267 24.04 -8.74 -8.82
C ILE A 267 24.80 -7.41 -8.72
N ASP A 268 24.13 -6.31 -9.06
CA ASP A 268 24.72 -4.97 -9.05
C ASP A 268 25.10 -4.50 -7.63
N ARG A 269 24.62 -5.19 -6.59
CA ARG A 269 24.94 -4.94 -5.18
C ARG A 269 26.05 -5.82 -4.62
N LEU A 270 26.51 -6.82 -5.37
CA LEU A 270 27.60 -7.69 -4.92
C LEU A 270 28.93 -6.95 -5.04
N THR A 271 29.82 -7.13 -4.05
CA THR A 271 31.23 -6.79 -4.21
C THR A 271 31.89 -7.70 -5.25
N ASP A 272 33.04 -7.29 -5.78
CA ASP A 272 33.73 -8.10 -6.80
C ASP A 272 34.21 -9.44 -6.24
N ALA A 273 34.58 -9.52 -4.96
CA ALA A 273 34.91 -10.78 -4.30
C ALA A 273 33.71 -11.73 -4.29
N GLU A 274 32.53 -11.23 -3.93
CA GLU A 274 31.31 -12.03 -3.87
C GLU A 274 30.83 -12.47 -5.26
N LYS A 275 31.11 -11.70 -6.33
CA LYS A 275 30.82 -12.11 -7.73
C LYS A 275 31.70 -13.27 -8.21
N VAL A 276 32.90 -13.42 -7.65
CA VAL A 276 33.80 -14.53 -8.00
C VAL A 276 33.36 -15.82 -7.28
N GLU A 277 32.80 -15.71 -6.08
CA GLU A 277 32.41 -16.85 -5.24
C GLU A 277 30.99 -17.40 -5.51
N LEU A 278 30.12 -16.64 -6.20
CA LEU A 278 28.70 -16.97 -6.46
C LEU A 278 28.41 -17.33 -7.91
#